data_AF-A0A9N9I9X5-F1
#
_entry.id   AF-A0A9N9I9X5-F1
#
_cell.length_a   1.000
_cell.length_b   1.000
_cell.length_c   1.000
_cell.angle_alpha   90.00
_cell.angle_beta   90.00
_cell.angle_gamma   90.00
#
_symmetry.space_group_name_H-M   'P 1'
#
loop_
_entity.id
_entity.type
_entity.pdbx_description
1 polymer ?
#
loop_
_entity_poly.entity_id
_entity_poly.type
_entity_poly.pdbx_seq_one_letter_code
_entity_poly.pdbx_strand_id
1 'polypeptide(L)'
;TPNPVVIKKGGDNKLHIDVSWEGLAIGEKDKVVTKLTCFSTAVTIKDSPQNHLYSDGKATYEVTVNEKGKLYKFRVVQLSGKVQRKDEEPLYDPNSLEVMRSIPGTPL
;
A
#
# COMPACT_ATOMS: atom_id res chain seq x y z
N THR A 1 9.73 -11.69 10.78
CA THR A 1 8.66 -10.68 10.90
C THR A 1 7.68 -10.93 9.77
N PRO A 2 6.36 -11.04 10.02
CA PRO A 2 5.40 -11.25 8.93
C PRO A 2 5.54 -10.12 7.91
N ASN A 3 5.46 -10.46 6.62
CA ASN A 3 5.49 -9.45 5.56
C ASN A 3 4.30 -8.50 5.77
N PRO A 4 4.53 -7.18 5.94
CA PRO A 4 3.45 -6.22 6.18
C PRO A 4 2.59 -5.98 4.94
N VAL A 5 2.81 -6.71 3.84
CA VAL A 5 2.06 -6.58 2.59
C VAL A 5 1.54 -7.94 2.18
N VAL A 6 0.22 -8.02 1.99
CA VAL A 6 -0.49 -9.21 1.55
C VAL A 6 -1.21 -8.91 0.25
N ILE A 7 -1.03 -9.76 -0.76
CA ILE A 7 -1.67 -9.60 -2.07
C ILE A 7 -2.72 -10.70 -2.25
N LYS A 8 -3.97 -10.28 -2.45
CA LYS A 8 -5.13 -11.15 -2.61
C LYS A 8 -5.73 -10.97 -4.01
N LYS A 9 -6.36 -12.02 -4.54
CA LYS A 9 -7.14 -11.92 -5.78
C LYS A 9 -8.47 -11.21 -5.49
N GLY A 10 -8.74 -10.11 -6.19
CA GLY A 10 -9.98 -9.32 -6.06
C GLY A 10 -11.04 -9.64 -7.11
N GLY A 11 -10.69 -10.44 -8.12
CA GLY A 11 -11.56 -10.81 -9.23
C GLY A 11 -10.76 -11.08 -10.50
N ASP A 12 -11.42 -11.06 -11.65
CA ASP A 12 -10.72 -11.05 -12.94
C ASP A 12 -9.97 -9.74 -13.11
N ASN A 13 -8.69 -9.82 -13.44
CA ASN A 13 -7.80 -8.67 -13.61
C ASN A 13 -7.68 -7.75 -12.39
N LYS A 14 -8.12 -8.18 -11.21
CA LYS A 14 -8.08 -7.36 -9.98
C LYS A 14 -7.28 -8.01 -8.87
N LEU A 15 -6.49 -7.21 -8.16
CA LEU A 15 -5.85 -7.55 -6.91
C LEU A 15 -6.31 -6.60 -5.79
N HIS A 16 -6.34 -7.12 -4.58
CA HIS A 16 -6.35 -6.32 -3.36
C HIS A 16 -4.98 -6.43 -2.70
N ILE A 17 -4.32 -5.30 -2.49
CA ILE A 17 -3.04 -5.23 -1.79
C ILE A 17 -3.30 -4.61 -0.42
N ASP A 18 -3.20 -5.44 0.62
CA ASP A 18 -3.31 -5.02 2.01
C ASP A 18 -1.91 -4.70 2.52
N VAL A 19 -1.74 -3.52 3.11
CA VAL A 19 -0.54 -3.08 3.82
C VAL A 19 -0.92 -2.96 5.30
N SER A 20 -0.12 -3.50 6.21
CA SER A 20 -0.39 -3.50 7.66
C SER A 20 0.82 -3.00 8.44
N TRP A 21 0.56 -2.30 9.54
CA TRP A 21 1.58 -1.82 10.47
C TRP A 21 1.11 -2.01 11.92
N GLU A 22 2.03 -1.90 12.87
CA GLU A 22 1.72 -2.06 14.30
C GLU A 22 0.91 -0.85 14.81
N GLY A 23 -0.41 -0.86 14.60
CA GLY A 23 -1.33 0.22 15.02
C GLY A 23 -1.54 0.34 16.53
N LEU A 24 -0.54 -0.04 17.35
CA LEU A 24 -0.64 0.03 18.81
C LEU A 24 -0.80 1.49 19.26
N ALA A 25 -1.73 1.69 20.20
CA ALA A 25 -2.44 2.91 20.60
C ALA A 25 -1.62 4.15 21.04
N ILE A 26 -0.30 4.17 20.82
CA ILE A 26 0.61 5.22 21.31
C ILE A 26 0.48 6.53 20.47
N GLY A 27 -0.14 6.46 19.28
CA GLY A 27 -0.22 7.58 18.34
C GLY A 27 -1.57 7.74 17.64
N GLU A 28 -2.70 7.79 18.37
CA GLU A 28 -4.04 8.01 17.77
C GLU A 28 -4.14 9.29 16.90
N LYS A 29 -3.20 10.22 17.04
CA LYS A 29 -3.10 11.46 16.26
C LYS A 29 -2.01 11.42 15.18
N ASP A 30 -1.17 10.41 15.20
CA ASP A 30 -0.10 10.27 14.21
C ASP A 30 -0.71 9.88 12.87
N LYS A 31 -0.22 10.53 11.82
CA LYS A 31 -0.70 10.32 10.46
C LYS A 31 0.24 9.38 9.74
N VAL A 32 -0.36 8.48 8.96
CA VAL A 32 0.37 7.60 8.05
C VAL A 32 -0.11 7.90 6.64
N VAL A 33 0.83 8.21 5.76
CA VAL A 33 0.57 8.26 4.33
C VAL A 33 1.17 7.01 3.70
N THR A 34 0.33 6.25 3.03
CA THR A 34 0.75 5.07 2.28
C THR A 34 0.63 5.36 0.80
N LYS A 35 1.68 5.01 0.05
CA LYS A 35 1.70 5.12 -1.41
C LYS A 35 2.08 3.78 -2.00
N LEU A 36 1.18 3.21 -2.80
CA LEU A 36 1.45 2.05 -3.63
C LEU A 36 1.82 2.52 -5.03
N THR A 37 2.93 2.02 -5.56
CA THR A 37 3.36 2.24 -6.96
C THR A 37 3.69 0.92 -7.64
N CYS A 38 3.55 0.90 -8.97
CA CYS A 38 4.00 -0.18 -9.83
C CYS A 38 4.79 0.42 -11.00
N PHE A 39 5.88 -0.22 -11.40
CA PHE A 39 6.72 0.25 -12.51
C PHE A 39 6.16 -0.08 -13.90
N SER A 40 5.04 -0.81 -13.97
CA SER A 40 4.39 -1.17 -15.24
C SER A 40 3.21 -0.25 -15.54
N THR A 41 3.11 0.21 -16.79
CA THR A 41 1.95 0.95 -17.31
C THR A 41 0.71 0.07 -17.50
N ALA A 42 0.85 -1.25 -17.45
CA ALA A 42 -0.27 -2.19 -17.53
C ALA A 42 -1.06 -2.33 -16.22
N VAL A 43 -0.71 -1.54 -15.20
CA VAL A 43 -1.32 -1.60 -13.87
C VAL A 43 -1.93 -0.25 -13.52
N THR A 44 -3.19 -0.26 -13.09
CA THR A 44 -3.90 0.90 -12.55
C THR A 44 -4.13 0.67 -11.06
N ILE A 45 -3.68 1.62 -10.23
CA ILE A 45 -3.87 1.58 -8.79
C ILE A 45 -4.89 2.67 -8.44
N LYS A 46 -5.97 2.31 -7.76
CA LYS A 46 -6.94 3.30 -7.27
C LYS A 46 -6.53 3.86 -5.91
N ASP A 47 -6.94 5.10 -5.67
CA ASP A 47 -6.83 5.77 -4.38
C ASP A 47 -5.42 5.69 -3.81
N SER A 48 -4.40 6.04 -4.59
CA SER A 48 -2.99 6.11 -4.14
C SER A 48 -2.43 7.50 -4.43
N PRO A 49 -1.84 8.21 -3.45
CA PRO A 49 -1.64 7.79 -2.05
C PRO A 49 -2.92 7.82 -1.20
N GLN A 50 -2.91 7.12 -0.07
CA GLN A 50 -3.96 7.16 0.97
C GLN A 50 -3.42 7.80 2.25
N ASN A 51 -4.30 8.51 2.96
CA ASN A 51 -4.02 9.08 4.29
C ASN A 51 -4.78 8.27 5.35
N HIS A 52 -4.09 7.88 6.41
CA HIS A 52 -4.60 7.06 7.50
C HIS A 52 -4.19 7.64 8.85
N LEU A 53 -4.88 7.20 9.90
CA LEU A 53 -4.35 7.30 11.25
C LEU A 53 -3.41 6.13 11.50
N TYR A 54 -2.38 6.33 12.31
CA TYR A 54 -1.49 5.23 12.72
C TYR A 54 -2.27 4.11 13.42
N SER A 55 -3.31 4.46 14.20
CA SER A 55 -4.21 3.52 14.85
C SER A 55 -5.04 2.65 13.90
N ASP A 56 -5.19 3.03 12.63
CA ASP A 56 -5.92 2.20 11.65
C ASP A 56 -5.21 0.85 11.42
N GLY A 57 -3.87 0.83 11.58
CA GLY A 57 -3.04 -0.37 11.48
C GLY A 57 -2.99 -1.01 10.09
N LYS A 58 -3.72 -0.49 9.10
CA LYS A 58 -3.76 -1.03 7.74
C LYS A 58 -4.25 -0.05 6.68
N ALA A 59 -3.85 -0.32 5.44
CA ALA A 59 -4.35 0.29 4.20
C ALA A 59 -4.68 -0.81 3.18
N THR A 60 -5.64 -0.59 2.30
CA THR A 60 -6.01 -1.54 1.23
C THR A 60 -6.12 -0.80 -0.10
N TYR A 61 -5.51 -1.36 -1.14
CA TYR A 61 -5.57 -0.83 -2.51
C TYR A 61 -6.29 -1.79 -3.45
N GLU A 62 -7.20 -1.25 -4.26
CA GLU A 62 -7.71 -1.93 -5.45
C GLU A 62 -6.73 -1.69 -6.61
N VAL A 63 -6.25 -2.79 -7.21
CA VAL A 63 -5.34 -2.76 -8.34
C VAL A 63 -5.99 -3.49 -9.51
N THR A 64 -6.07 -2.82 -10.65
CA THR A 64 -6.47 -3.43 -11.92
C THR A 64 -5.25 -3.71 -12.77
N VAL A 65 -5.15 -4.91 -13.33
CA VAL A 65 -4.06 -5.33 -14.21
C VAL A 65 -4.63 -5.62 -15.60
N ASN A 66 -4.15 -4.84 -16.56
CA ASN A 66 -4.67 -4.83 -17.93
C ASN A 66 -4.00 -5.89 -18.82
N GLU A 67 -2.89 -6.49 -18.36
CA GLU A 67 -2.16 -7.53 -19.09
C GLU A 67 -1.91 -8.76 -18.20
N LYS A 68 -2.31 -9.94 -18.66
CA LYS A 68 -2.21 -11.19 -17.89
C LYS A 68 -0.89 -11.90 -18.16
N GLY A 69 -0.48 -12.80 -17.26
CA GLY A 69 0.66 -13.70 -17.47
C GLY A 69 2.04 -13.07 -17.27
N LYS A 70 2.10 -11.84 -16.74
CA LYS A 70 3.36 -11.15 -16.39
C LYS A 70 3.58 -11.08 -14.88
N LEU A 71 4.85 -10.91 -14.52
CA LEU A 71 5.28 -10.60 -13.17
C LEU A 71 5.24 -9.08 -12.96
N TYR A 72 4.60 -8.63 -11.88
CA TYR A 72 4.51 -7.21 -11.53
C TYR A 72 5.24 -6.95 -10.21
N LYS A 73 6.05 -5.89 -10.18
CA LYS A 73 6.72 -5.39 -8.98
C LYS A 73 5.96 -4.20 -8.43
N PHE A 74 5.57 -4.30 -7.16
CA PHE A 74 4.92 -3.25 -6.41
C PHE A 74 5.89 -2.69 -5.37
N ARG A 75 5.86 -1.37 -5.19
CA ARG A 75 6.58 -0.69 -4.12
C ARG A 75 5.57 0.01 -3.24
N VAL A 76 5.69 -0.21 -1.94
CA VAL A 76 4.93 0.48 -0.92
C VAL A 76 5.87 1.44 -0.22
N VAL A 77 5.48 2.70 -0.17
CA VAL A 77 6.15 3.72 0.63
C VAL A 77 5.19 4.09 1.76
N GLN A 78 5.65 3.94 3.00
CA GLN A 78 4.95 4.38 4.18
C GLN A 78 5.70 5.57 4.77
N LEU A 79 4.99 6.68 4.89
CA LEU A 79 5.46 7.90 5.52
C LEU A 79 4.68 8.05 6.83
N SER A 80 5.34 7.84 7.97
CA SER A 80 4.74 8.09 9.29
C SER A 80 5.19 9.44 9.79
N GLY A 81 4.24 10.30 10.15
CA GLY A 81 4.52 11.61 10.69
C GLY A 81 3.90 11.82 12.06
N LYS A 82 4.70 12.32 13.00
CA LYS A 82 4.24 12.72 14.33
C LYS A 82 3.61 14.09 14.25
N VAL A 83 2.34 14.21 14.63
CA VAL A 83 1.67 15.51 14.73
C VAL A 83 2.03 16.11 16.09
N GLN A 84 3.09 16.93 16.14
CA GLN A 84 3.52 17.56 17.41
C GLN A 84 2.61 18.71 17.85
N ARG A 85 1.97 19.41 16.89
CA ARG A 85 1.00 20.50 17.14
C ARG A 85 -0.08 20.52 16.06
N LYS A 86 -1.27 21.05 16.40
CA LYS A 86 -2.47 21.03 15.54
C LYS A 86 -2.32 21.81 14.22
N ASP A 87 -1.36 22.74 14.16
CA ASP A 87 -1.13 23.67 13.05
C ASP A 87 0.18 23.40 12.28
N GLU A 88 0.84 22.27 12.55
CA GLU A 88 2.14 21.92 11.95
C GLU A 88 2.00 20.78 10.94
N GLU A 89 2.68 20.89 9.80
CA GLU A 89 2.76 19.82 8.81
C GLU A 89 3.56 18.65 9.39
N PRO A 90 3.04 17.41 9.37
CA PRO A 90 3.73 16.28 9.99
C PRO A 90 5.07 16.01 9.32
N LEU A 91 6.12 15.86 10.13
CA LEU A 91 7.44 15.45 9.66
C LEU A 91 7.45 13.94 9.40
N TYR A 92 7.62 13.52 8.15
CA TYR A 92 7.53 12.13 7.74
C TYR A 92 8.88 11.40 7.77
N ASP A 93 8.96 10.30 8.50
CA ASP A 93 10.06 9.33 8.39
C ASP A 93 9.73 8.30 7.28
N PRO A 94 10.56 8.19 6.21
CA PRO A 94 10.26 7.29 5.11
C PRO A 94 10.71 5.85 5.41
N ASN A 95 9.73 4.94 5.51
CA ASN A 95 9.96 3.50 5.43
C ASN A 95 9.48 3.00 4.06
N SER A 96 10.35 2.33 3.29
CA SER A 96 9.96 1.76 1.99
C SER A 96 10.11 0.25 1.98
N LEU A 97 9.04 -0.44 1.54
CA LEU A 97 9.00 -1.89 1.42
C LEU A 97 8.69 -2.26 -0.04
N GLU A 98 9.42 -3.23 -0.60
CA GLU A 98 9.21 -3.70 -1.97
C GLU A 98 8.65 -5.13 -1.97
N VAL A 99 7.63 -5.39 -2.81
CA VAL A 99 7.00 -6.71 -2.94
C VAL A 99 6.75 -7.04 -4.41
N MET A 100 7.01 -8.29 -4.80
CA MET A 100 6.80 -8.79 -6.17
C MET A 100 5.69 -9.84 -6.19
N ARG A 101 4.83 -9.80 -7.22
CA ARG A 101 3.78 -10.81 -7.42
C ARG A 101 3.47 -11.04 -8.90
N SER A 102 3.31 -12.30 -9.27
CA SER A 102 2.76 -12.67 -10.58
C SER A 102 1.25 -12.73 -10.47
N ILE A 103 0.56 -12.20 -11.47
CA ILE A 103 -0.85 -12.54 -11.66
C ILE A 103 -0.88 -13.70 -12.65
N PRO A 104 -1.31 -14.90 -12.22
CA PRO A 104 -1.44 -16.01 -13.15
C PRO A 104 -2.43 -15.61 -14.26
N GLY A 105 -1.95 -15.64 -15.50
CA GLY A 105 -2.81 -15.60 -16.67
C GLY A 105 -3.24 -17.02 -17.00
N THR A 106 -4.53 -17.26 -17.14
CA THR A 106 -5.00 -18.41 -17.92
C THR A 106 -4.59 -18.14 -19.38
N PRO A 107 -3.95 -19.08 -20.09
CA PRO A 107 -3.72 -18.92 -21.52
C PRO A 107 -5.07 -18.68 -22.22
N LEU A 108 -5.08 -17.79 -23.21
CA LEU A 108 -6.17 -17.71 -24.19
C LEU A 108 -6.23 -18.99 -25.03
#